data_AF-A0A7Z9WSX1-F1
#
_entry.id   AF-A0A7Z9WSX1-F1
#
_cell.length_a   1.000
_cell.length_b   1.000
_cell.length_c   1.000
_cell.angle_alpha   90.00
_cell.angle_beta   90.00
_cell.angle_gamma   90.00
#
_symmetry.space_group_name_H-M   'P 1'
#
loop_
_entity.id
_entity.type
_entity.pdbx_description
1 polymer ?
#
loop_
_entity_poly.entity_id
_entity_poly.type
_entity_poly.pdbx_seq_one_letter_code
_entity_poly.pdbx_strand_id
1 'polypeptide(L)' 'MIMLSDYLLFAAVLFVISMAGIFLNRKNLVLILMCVELMLLAVNTNLVAFSHYLN' A
#
# COMPACT_ATOMS: atom_id res chain seq x y z
N MET A 1 21.07 -4.10 7.86
CA MET A 1 19.99 -5.03 8.21
C MET A 1 18.70 -4.28 8.03
N ILE A 2 17.84 -4.72 7.11
CA ILE A 2 16.51 -4.12 6.98
C ILE A 2 15.67 -4.71 8.10
N MET A 3 14.92 -3.87 8.82
CA MET A 3 14.03 -4.32 9.88
C MET A 3 12.61 -4.45 9.35
N LEU A 4 11.79 -5.25 10.04
CA LEU A 4 10.36 -5.36 9.75
C LEU A 4 9.69 -3.97 9.72
N SER A 5 10.12 -3.08 10.63
CA SER A 5 9.66 -1.68 10.69
C SER A 5 9.84 -0.89 9.39
N ASP A 6 10.89 -1.14 8.62
CA ASP A 6 11.14 -0.44 7.35
C ASP A 6 10.09 -0.83 6.30
N TYR A 7 9.75 -2.12 6.23
CA TYR A 7 8.70 -2.64 5.34
C TYR A 7 7.30 -2.14 5.75
N LEU A 8 7.00 -2.09 7.05
CA LEU A 8 5.73 -1.53 7.53
C LEU A 8 5.61 -0.05 7.19
N LEU A 9 6.68 0.73 7.36
CA LEU A 9 6.67 2.16 7.07
C LEU A 9 6.50 2.40 5.56
N PHE A 10 7.19 1.63 4.73
CA PHE A 10 7.02 1.67 3.28
C PHE A 10 5.59 1.34 2.84
N ALA A 11 5.01 0.24 3.35
CA ALA A 11 3.64 -0.15 3.04
C ALA A 11 2.61 0.90 3.54
N ALA A 12 2.84 1.48 4.72
CA ALA A 12 1.98 2.53 5.27
C ALA A 12 1.98 3.80 4.40
N VAL A 13 3.16 4.24 3.93
CA VAL A 13 3.28 5.40 3.04
C VAL A 13 2.56 5.14 1.72
N LEU A 14 2.76 3.96 1.11
CA LEU A 14 2.05 3.58 -0.12
C LEU A 14 0.52 3.57 0.07
N PHE A 15 0.04 3.07 1.21
CA PHE A 15 -1.38 3.02 1.54
C PHE A 15 -1.99 4.42 1.70
N VAL A 16 -1.28 5.35 2.35
CA VAL A 16 -1.73 6.74 2.49
C VAL A 16 -1.77 7.46 1.13
N ILE A 17 -0.79 7.22 0.26
CA ILE A 17 -0.77 7.80 -1.10
C ILE A 17 -1.95 7.29 -1.94
N SER A 18 -2.21 5.98 -1.91
CA SER A 18 -3.35 5.40 -2.62
C SER A 18 -4.68 5.94 -2.08
N MET A 19 -4.81 6.09 -0.76
CA MET A 19 -5.99 6.69 -0.14
C MET A 19 -6.18 8.16 -0.54
N ALA A 20 -5.10 8.96 -0.52
CA ALA A 20 -5.13 10.34 -0.97
C ALA A 20 -5.55 10.46 -2.46
N GLY A 21 -5.04 9.56 -3.30
CA GLY A 21 -5.39 9.49 -4.73
C GLY A 21 -6.89 9.26 -4.99
N ILE A 22 -7.54 8.42 -4.17
CA ILE A 22 -9.00 8.20 -4.23
C ILE A 22 -9.78 9.47 -3.90
N PHE A 23 -9.33 10.25 -2.91
CA PHE A 23 -10.02 11.49 -2.51
C PHE A 23 -9.84 12.62 -3.52
N LEU A 24 -8.65 12.76 -4.10
CA LEU A 24 -8.32 13.84 -5.05
C LEU A 24 -9.10 13.73 -6.37
N ASN A 25 -9.27 12.52 -6.90
CA ASN A 25 -9.78 12.32 -8.26
C ASN A 25 -11.00 11.39 -8.33
N ARG A 26 -12.09 11.80 -7.65
CA ARG A 26 -13.37 11.05 -7.62
C ARG A 26 -14.09 10.96 -8.97
N LYS A 27 -13.72 11.78 -9.95
CA LYS A 27 -14.41 11.85 -11.26
C LYS A 27 -13.88 10.84 -12.28
N ASN A 28 -12.66 10.33 -12.09
CA ASN A 28 -12.03 9.44 -13.05
C ASN A 28 -12.00 8.00 -12.52
N LEU A 29 -12.95 7.18 -12.97
CA LEU A 29 -13.08 5.77 -12.53
C LEU A 29 -11.79 4.97 -12.74
N VAL A 30 -11.09 5.17 -13.85
CA VAL A 30 -9.83 4.48 -14.14
C VAL A 30 -8.77 4.80 -13.07
N LEU A 31 -8.70 6.06 -12.64
CA LEU A 31 -7.75 6.48 -11.62
C LEU A 31 -8.12 5.93 -10.24
N ILE A 32 -9.42 5.87 -9.91
CA ILE A 32 -9.89 5.19 -8.68
C ILE A 32 -9.48 3.71 -8.70
N LEU A 33 -9.70 3.00 -9.81
CA LEU A 33 -9.30 1.60 -9.95
C LEU A 33 -7.78 1.43 -9.79
N MET A 34 -6.98 2.33 -10.39
CA MET A 34 -5.52 2.31 -10.20
C MET A 34 -5.10 2.55 -8.74
N CYS A 35 -5.78 3.44 -8.02
CA CYS A 35 -5.53 3.63 -6.59
C CYS A 35 -5.93 2.40 -5.75
N VAL A 36 -6.98 1.68 -6.14
CA VAL A 36 -7.39 0.43 -5.48
C VAL A 36 -6.35 -0.67 -5.71
N GLU A 37 -5.85 -0.85 -6.93
CA GLU A 37 -4.75 -1.77 -7.22
C GLU A 37 -3.51 -1.44 -6.37
N LEU A 38 -3.16 -0.15 -6.27
CA LEU A 38 -2.03 0.32 -5.46
C LEU A 38 -2.25 0.11 -3.95
N MET A 39 -3.48 0.23 -3.47
CA MET A 39 -3.87 -0.09 -2.10
C MET A 39 -3.73 -1.60 -1.81
N LEU A 40 -4.20 -2.45 -2.72
CA LEU A 40 -4.07 -3.91 -2.62
C LEU A 40 -2.60 -4.36 -2.65
N LEU A 41 -1.77 -3.69 -3.44
CA LEU A 41 -0.34 -3.92 -3.47
C LEU A 41 0.32 -3.62 -2.11
N ALA A 42 -0.01 -2.47 -1.50
CA ALA A 42 0.52 -2.10 -0.18
C ALA A 42 0.16 -3.14 0.90
N VAL A 43 -1.10 -3.60 0.93
CA VAL A 43 -1.53 -4.64 1.86
C VAL A 43 -0.82 -5.97 1.60
N ASN A 44 -0.64 -6.38 0.34
CA ASN A 44 0.12 -7.60 0.00
C ASN A 44 1.58 -7.51 0.45
N THR A 45 2.25 -6.37 0.24
CA THR A 45 3.64 -6.20 0.72
C THR A 45 3.74 -6.34 2.24
N ASN A 46 2.74 -5.85 2.98
CA ASN A 46 2.69 -6.00 4.43
C ASN A 46 2.50 -7.48 4.84
N LEU A 47 1.60 -8.21 4.16
CA LEU A 47 1.38 -9.64 4.40
C LEU A 47 2.64 -10.48 4.13
N VAL A 48 3.33 -10.22 3.01
CA VAL A 48 4.58 -10.91 2.66
C VAL A 48 5.69 -10.58 3.65
N ALA A 49 5.82 -9.31 4.08
CA ALA A 49 6.79 -8.93 5.10
C ALA A 49 6.52 -9.68 6.42
N PHE A 50 5.27 -9.71 6.90
CA PHE A 50 4.94 -10.51 8.08
C PHE A 50 5.26 -11.99 7.90
N SER A 51 4.91 -12.58 6.76
CA SER A 51 5.24 -13.99 6.49
C SER A 51 6.74 -14.28 6.46
N HIS A 52 7.58 -13.33 6.04
CA HIS A 52 9.03 -13.50 5.98
C HIS A 52 9.70 -13.30 7.35
N TYR A 53 9.18 -12.41 8.20
CA TYR A 53 9.78 -12.11 9.50
C TYR A 53 9.24 -12.98 10.65
N LEU A 54 8.04 -13.57 10.50
CA LEU A 54 7.42 -14.46 11.49
C LEU A 54 7.64 -15.96 11.21
N ASN A 55 8.32 -16.31 10.12
CA ASN A 55 8.66 -17.69 9.75
C ASN A 55 10.17 -17.91 9.89
#